data_AF-C0PPU4-F1
#
_entry.id   AF-C0PPU4-F1
#
_cell.length_a   1.000
_cell.length_b   1.000
_cell.length_c   1.000
_cell.angle_alpha   90.00
_cell.angle_beta   90.00
_cell.angle_gamma   90.00
#
_symmetry.space_group_name_H-M   'P 1'
#
loop_
_entity.id
_entity.type
_entity.pdbx_description
1 polymer ?
#
loop_
_entity_poly.entity_id
_entity_poly.type
_entity_poly.pdbx_seq_one_letter_code
_entity_poly.pdbx_strand_id
1 'polypeptide(L)'
;MALEWVVLGYAAGAEAIMLLFLTMPGLDRLRKGLVVVTRNALKPMLSVVPFCLFLLMDIYWKYETSPSCEGHMCSPSEHLRHQKSVMKSQRNFMLIASALLLYWLLFCVTNMVMRIERMNEQIEKLKRSE
;
A
#
# COMPACT_ATOMS: atom_id res chain seq x y z
N MET A 1 2.10 -12.44 14.55
CA MET A 1 0.95 -13.02 13.82
C MET A 1 -0.33 -12.19 13.78
N ALA A 2 -0.73 -11.39 14.77
CA ALA A 2 -1.90 -10.48 14.64
C ALA A 2 -1.49 -9.00 14.54
N LEU A 3 -0.49 -8.59 15.35
CA LEU A 3 0.01 -7.21 15.40
C LEU A 3 0.53 -6.72 14.04
N GLU A 4 1.25 -7.57 13.28
CA GLU A 4 1.80 -7.21 11.96
C GLU A 4 0.71 -6.80 10.97
N TRP A 5 -0.39 -7.55 10.90
CA TRP A 5 -1.52 -7.25 10.01
C TRP A 5 -2.33 -6.05 10.48
N VAL A 6 -2.40 -5.82 11.79
CA VAL A 6 -3.01 -4.64 12.38
C VAL A 6 -2.21 -3.39 11.98
N VAL A 7 -0.88 -3.42 12.13
CA VAL A 7 0.01 -2.33 11.72
C VAL A 7 -0.09 -2.09 10.21
N LEU A 8 -0.11 -3.15 9.40
CA LEU A 8 -0.24 -3.03 7.95
C LEU A 8 -1.60 -2.44 7.54
N GLY A 9 -2.69 -2.83 8.22
CA GLY A 9 -4.02 -2.26 8.00
C GLY A 9 -4.09 -0.78 8.38
N TYR A 10 -3.46 -0.39 9.49
CA TYR A 10 -3.37 1.03 9.86
C TYR A 10 -2.54 1.84 8.86
N ALA A 11 -1.43 1.29 8.36
CA ALA A 11 -0.62 1.93 7.32
C ALA A 11 -1.44 2.12 6.03
N ALA A 12 -2.07 1.06 5.52
CA ALA A 12 -2.91 1.13 4.33
C ALA A 12 -4.10 2.10 4.51
N GLY A 13 -4.73 2.13 5.69
CA GLY A 13 -5.80 3.06 6.02
C GLY A 13 -5.32 4.52 6.03
N ALA A 14 -4.15 4.78 6.61
CA ALA A 14 -3.54 6.11 6.61
C ALA A 14 -3.20 6.57 5.18
N GLU A 15 -2.65 5.69 4.34
CA GLU A 15 -2.37 5.97 2.92
C GLU A 15 -3.65 6.29 2.15
N ALA A 16 -4.73 5.53 2.35
CA ALA A 16 -6.02 5.78 1.71
C ALA A 16 -6.61 7.14 2.11
N ILE A 17 -6.52 7.51 3.40
CA ILE A 17 -6.97 8.82 3.89
C ILE A 17 -6.14 9.94 3.25
N MET A 18 -4.81 9.80 3.21
CA MET A 18 -3.93 10.79 2.56
C MET A 18 -4.25 10.96 1.07
N LEU A 19 -4.48 9.85 0.36
CA LEU A 19 -4.91 9.86 -1.03
C LEU A 19 -6.23 10.62 -1.22
N LEU A 20 -7.21 10.37 -0.36
CA LEU A 20 -8.52 11.02 -0.42
C LEU A 20 -8.41 12.53 -0.19
N PHE A 21 -7.59 12.97 0.77
CA PHE A 21 -7.29 14.39 0.97
C PHE A 21 -6.56 15.01 -0.22
N LEU A 22 -5.64 14.30 -0.89
CA LEU A 22 -4.94 14.83 -2.08
C LEU A 22 -5.84 14.93 -3.32
N THR A 23 -6.83 14.04 -3.44
CA THR A 23 -7.73 13.97 -4.60
C THR A 23 -8.93 14.90 -4.52
N MET A 24 -9.30 15.40 -3.32
CA MET A 24 -10.38 16.38 -3.19
C MET A 24 -10.05 17.70 -3.94
N PRO A 25 -10.83 18.08 -4.97
CA PRO A 25 -10.66 19.35 -5.67
C PRO A 25 -11.23 20.51 -4.83
N GLY A 26 -10.51 21.65 -4.75
CA GLY A 26 -10.98 22.87 -4.06
C GLY A 26 -10.09 23.40 -2.92
N LEU A 27 -9.01 22.71 -2.58
CA LEU A 27 -8.11 23.07 -1.46
C LEU A 27 -6.74 23.61 -1.94
N ASP A 28 -6.67 24.44 -2.99
CA ASP A 28 -5.40 24.81 -3.63
C ASP A 28 -4.37 25.46 -2.71
N ARG A 29 -4.79 26.25 -1.71
CA ARG A 29 -3.87 26.81 -0.70
C ARG A 29 -3.35 25.75 0.27
N LEU A 30 -4.18 24.78 0.62
CA LEU A 30 -3.82 23.69 1.53
C LEU A 30 -3.06 22.58 0.80
N ARG A 31 -3.23 22.45 -0.53
CA ARG A 31 -2.55 21.47 -1.40
C ARG A 31 -1.03 21.55 -1.27
N LYS A 32 -0.44 22.75 -1.27
CA LYS A 32 1.01 22.94 -1.04
C LYS A 32 1.48 22.37 0.30
N GLY A 33 0.76 22.67 1.38
CA GLY A 33 1.06 22.14 2.71
C GLY A 33 0.86 20.62 2.79
N LEU A 34 -0.23 20.13 2.20
CA LEU A 34 -0.59 18.72 2.16
C LEU A 34 0.45 17.90 1.36
N VAL A 35 0.97 18.44 0.26
CA VAL A 35 2.01 17.80 -0.55
C VAL A 35 3.33 17.71 0.21
N VAL A 36 3.71 18.74 0.97
CA VAL A 36 4.91 18.72 1.83
C VAL A 36 4.75 17.67 2.94
N VAL A 37 3.59 17.66 3.61
CA VAL A 37 3.28 16.67 4.67
C VAL A 37 3.30 15.26 4.10
N THR A 38 2.66 15.05 2.95
CA THR A 38 2.59 13.76 2.27
C THR A 38 3.99 13.30 1.85
N ARG A 39 4.83 14.18 1.30
CA ARG A 39 6.21 13.83 0.92
C ARG A 39 7.09 13.49 2.13
N ASN A 40 6.93 14.22 3.23
CA ASN A 40 7.63 13.91 4.48
C ASN A 40 7.12 12.62 5.13
N ALA A 41 5.83 12.29 4.98
CA ALA A 41 5.25 11.03 5.44
C ALA A 41 5.59 9.84 4.51
N LEU A 42 5.78 10.09 3.21
CA LEU A 42 6.13 9.05 2.23
C LEU A 42 7.54 8.49 2.45
N LYS A 43 8.45 9.34 2.95
CA LYS A 43 9.84 8.97 3.24
C LYS A 43 9.96 7.84 4.30
N PRO A 44 9.29 7.91 5.47
CA PRO A 44 9.24 6.80 6.42
C PRO A 44 8.35 5.64 5.94
N MET A 45 7.29 5.91 5.16
CA MET A 45 6.44 4.87 4.56
C MET A 45 7.19 4.01 3.52
N LEU A 46 8.32 4.47 2.99
CA LEU A 46 9.20 3.66 2.13
C LEU A 46 9.74 2.41 2.85
N SER A 47 9.81 2.43 4.19
CA SER A 47 10.15 1.24 5.00
C SER A 47 9.03 0.19 5.08
N VAL A 48 7.79 0.55 4.71
CA VAL A 48 6.67 -0.40 4.62
C VAL A 48 6.86 -1.34 3.43
N VAL A 49 7.50 -0.89 2.35
CA VAL A 49 7.78 -1.71 1.16
C VAL A 49 8.65 -2.95 1.47
N PRO A 50 9.83 -2.83 2.11
CA PRO A 50 10.62 -4.01 2.48
C PRO A 50 9.89 -4.88 3.53
N PHE A 51 9.05 -4.30 4.39
CA PHE A 51 8.21 -5.07 5.32
C PHE A 51 7.14 -5.90 4.59
N CYS A 52 6.47 -5.32 3.59
CA CYS A 52 5.54 -6.05 2.70
C CYS A 52 6.24 -7.19 1.95
N LEU A 53 7.45 -6.96 1.43
CA LEU A 53 8.25 -8.00 0.76
C LEU A 53 8.63 -9.14 1.71
N PHE A 54 9.00 -8.82 2.95
CA PHE A 54 9.28 -9.83 3.98
C PHE A 54 8.04 -10.69 4.28
N LEU A 55 6.86 -10.06 4.41
CA LEU A 55 5.60 -10.78 4.63
C LEU A 55 5.20 -11.64 3.42
N LEU A 56 5.45 -11.18 2.18
CA LEU A 56 5.25 -11.99 0.98
C LEU A 56 6.18 -13.20 0.95
N MET A 57 7.44 -13.01 1.35
CA MET A 57 8.40 -14.10 1.41
C MET A 57 8.07 -15.11 2.51
N ASP A 58 7.56 -14.67 3.65
CA ASP A 58 7.02 -15.54 4.71
C ASP A 58 5.80 -16.33 4.22
N ILE A 59 4.88 -15.70 3.49
CA ILE A 59 3.74 -16.38 2.85
C ILE A 59 4.22 -17.40 1.81
N TYR A 60 5.17 -17.03 0.96
CA TYR A 60 5.72 -17.90 -0.08
C TYR A 60 6.42 -19.12 0.53
N TRP A 61 7.28 -18.91 1.52
CA TRP A 61 7.95 -19.98 2.23
C TRP A 61 6.97 -20.93 2.91
N LYS A 62 5.90 -20.38 3.49
CA LYS A 62 4.83 -21.16 4.14
C LYS A 62 3.95 -21.92 3.15
N TYR A 63 3.85 -21.47 1.91
CA TYR A 63 3.22 -22.22 0.82
C TYR A 63 4.11 -23.38 0.38
N GLU A 64 5.40 -23.13 0.19
CA GLU A 64 6.39 -24.12 -0.25
C GLU A 64 6.62 -25.23 0.79
N THR A 65 6.64 -24.88 2.08
CA THR A 65 6.82 -25.85 3.18
C THR A 65 5.52 -26.48 3.67
N SER A 66 4.37 -26.10 3.10
CA SER A 66 3.09 -26.73 3.46
C SER A 66 3.05 -28.14 2.85
N PRO A 67 2.88 -29.20 3.65
CA PRO A 67 2.83 -30.56 3.13
C PRO A 67 1.60 -30.73 2.24
N SER A 68 1.79 -30.77 0.92
CA SER A 68 0.75 -31.11 -0.04
C SER A 68 0.40 -32.59 0.12
N CYS A 69 -0.86 -32.90 0.39
CA CYS A 69 -1.33 -34.28 0.48
C CYS A 69 -1.52 -34.82 -0.96
N GLU A 70 -0.45 -35.28 -1.60
CA GLU A 70 -0.52 -36.03 -2.85
C GLU A 70 -0.79 -37.51 -2.54
N GLY A 71 -2.07 -37.87 -2.40
CA GLY A 71 -2.45 -39.27 -2.24
C GLY A 71 -3.93 -39.51 -1.92
N HIS A 72 -4.45 -40.64 -2.40
CA HIS A 72 -5.85 -41.09 -2.28
C HIS A 72 -6.30 -41.46 -0.84
N MET A 73 -5.52 -41.12 0.20
CA MET A 73 -5.67 -41.56 1.60
C MET A 73 -5.70 -40.39 2.60
N CYS A 74 -6.12 -39.18 2.20
CA CYS A 74 -6.17 -38.05 3.12
C CYS A 74 -7.54 -37.94 3.85
N SER A 75 -7.51 -37.83 5.19
CA SER A 75 -8.73 -37.74 6.03
C SER A 75 -9.44 -36.38 5.86
N PRO A 76 -10.79 -36.30 5.88
CA PRO A 76 -11.54 -35.04 5.71
C PRO A 76 -11.19 -33.95 6.74
N SER A 77 -10.71 -34.32 7.94
CA SER A 77 -10.20 -33.38 8.94
C SER A 77 -8.90 -32.68 8.53
N GLU A 78 -8.08 -33.32 7.71
CA GLU A 78 -6.79 -32.77 7.24
C GLU A 78 -7.00 -31.83 6.04
N HIS A 79 -7.94 -32.17 5.14
CA HIS A 79 -8.38 -31.26 4.07
C HIS A 79 -8.96 -29.95 4.61
N LEU A 80 -9.79 -30.01 5.67
CA LEU A 80 -10.37 -28.81 6.28
C LEU A 80 -9.29 -27.94 6.96
N ARG A 81 -8.24 -28.56 7.51
CA ARG A 81 -7.10 -27.87 8.12
C ARG A 81 -6.22 -27.18 7.08
N HIS A 82 -6.07 -27.80 5.91
CA HIS A 82 -5.37 -27.24 4.75
C HIS A 82 -6.14 -26.07 4.11
N GLN A 83 -7.45 -26.22 3.89
CA GLN A 83 -8.31 -25.15 3.38
C GLN A 83 -8.29 -23.92 4.31
N LYS A 84 -8.27 -24.12 5.63
CA LYS A 84 -8.21 -23.05 6.62
C LYS A 84 -6.87 -22.32 6.65
N SER A 85 -5.75 -23.00 6.38
CA SER A 85 -4.43 -22.35 6.29
C SER A 85 -4.28 -21.56 4.98
N VAL A 86 -4.82 -22.08 3.87
CA VAL A 86 -4.82 -21.42 2.56
C VAL A 86 -5.70 -20.16 2.56
N MET A 87 -6.92 -20.20 3.10
CA MET A 87 -7.78 -19.01 3.20
C MET A 87 -7.18 -17.92 4.08
N LYS A 88 -6.45 -18.30 5.15
CA LYS A 88 -5.77 -17.33 6.02
C LYS A 88 -4.62 -16.63 5.29
N SER A 89 -3.93 -17.34 4.39
CA SER A 89 -2.87 -16.79 3.54
C SER A 89 -3.39 -15.87 2.44
N GLN A 90 -4.50 -16.24 1.77
CA GLN A 90 -5.10 -15.40 0.72
C GLN A 90 -5.53 -14.02 1.23
N ARG A 91 -6.17 -13.95 2.40
CA ARG A 91 -6.56 -12.67 3.00
C ARG A 91 -5.35 -11.77 3.28
N ASN A 92 -4.27 -12.37 3.74
CA ASN A 92 -3.01 -11.70 4.04
C ASN A 92 -2.32 -11.19 2.76
N PHE A 93 -2.31 -11.98 1.69
CA PHE A 93 -1.82 -11.57 0.38
C PHE A 93 -2.61 -10.40 -0.20
N MET A 94 -3.96 -10.44 -0.15
CA MET A 94 -4.80 -9.33 -0.60
C MET A 94 -4.51 -8.04 0.20
N LEU A 95 -4.22 -8.16 1.50
CA LEU A 95 -3.87 -7.02 2.35
C LEU A 95 -2.53 -6.39 1.94
N ILE A 96 -1.54 -7.22 1.61
CA ILE A 96 -0.24 -6.73 1.12
C ILE A 96 -0.37 -6.11 -0.26
N ALA A 97 -1.09 -6.77 -1.18
CA ALA A 97 -1.29 -6.28 -2.53
C ALA A 97 -2.02 -4.93 -2.53
N SER A 98 -3.06 -4.77 -1.70
CA SER A 98 -3.76 -3.51 -1.54
C SER A 98 -2.90 -2.41 -0.92
N ALA A 99 -2.10 -2.71 0.11
CA ALA A 99 -1.15 -1.75 0.68
C ALA A 99 -0.11 -1.27 -0.36
N LEU A 100 0.48 -2.19 -1.13
CA LEU A 100 1.44 -1.83 -2.20
C LEU A 100 0.79 -1.00 -3.31
N LEU A 101 -0.44 -1.34 -3.70
CA LEU A 101 -1.20 -0.56 -4.70
C LEU A 101 -1.53 0.85 -4.19
N LEU A 102 -1.96 0.99 -2.93
CA LEU A 102 -2.24 2.30 -2.33
C LEU A 102 -0.98 3.16 -2.25
N TYR A 103 0.13 2.60 -1.78
CA TYR A 103 1.43 3.27 -1.79
C TYR A 103 1.81 3.75 -3.20
N TRP A 104 1.66 2.89 -4.21
CA TRP A 104 1.96 3.22 -5.60
C TRP A 104 1.10 4.38 -6.12
N LEU A 105 -0.21 4.32 -5.88
CA LEU A 105 -1.14 5.39 -6.25
C LEU A 105 -0.77 6.71 -5.57
N LEU A 106 -0.44 6.67 -4.28
CA LEU A 106 -0.05 7.84 -3.51
C LEU A 106 1.23 8.47 -4.05
N PHE A 107 2.22 7.66 -4.43
CA PHE A 107 3.42 8.13 -5.11
C PHE A 107 3.12 8.77 -6.47
N CYS A 108 2.30 8.14 -7.31
CA CYS A 108 1.91 8.67 -8.61
C CYS A 108 1.18 10.01 -8.50
N VAL A 109 0.18 10.09 -7.61
CA VAL A 109 -0.62 11.30 -7.40
C VAL A 109 0.25 12.43 -6.84
N THR A 110 1.14 12.13 -5.88
CA THR A 110 2.05 13.16 -5.33
C THR A 110 2.99 13.71 -6.40
N ASN A 111 3.56 12.87 -7.26
CA ASN A 111 4.40 13.31 -8.37
C ASN A 111 3.63 14.12 -9.42
N MET A 112 2.41 13.72 -9.74
CA MET A 112 1.51 14.46 -10.64
C MET A 112 1.24 15.86 -10.09
N VAL A 113 0.86 15.99 -8.81
CA VAL A 113 0.57 17.28 -8.17
C VAL A 113 1.80 18.17 -8.14
N MET A 114 2.97 17.63 -7.79
CA MET A 114 4.25 18.37 -7.82
C MET A 114 4.57 18.91 -9.22
N ARG A 115 4.26 18.15 -10.27
CA ARG A 115 4.47 18.57 -11.66
C ARG A 115 3.50 19.68 -12.07
N ILE A 116 2.25 19.59 -11.63
CA ILE A 116 1.24 20.63 -11.83
C ILE A 116 1.66 21.94 -11.14
N GLU A 117 2.09 21.89 -9.88
CA GLU A 117 2.54 23.09 -9.16
C GLU A 117 3.74 23.77 -9.84
N ARG A 118 4.73 22.98 -10.28
CA ARG A 118 5.89 23.50 -11.01
C ARG A 118 5.48 24.21 -12.30
N MET A 119 4.55 23.62 -13.06
CA MET A 119 4.03 24.22 -14.29
C MET A 119 3.26 25.51 -13.99
N ASN A 120 2.44 25.52 -12.94
CA ASN A 120 1.66 26.71 -12.57
C ASN A 120 2.56 27.89 -12.15
N GLU A 121 3.63 27.60 -11.39
CA GLU A 121 4.62 28.63 -11.03
C GLU A 121 5.37 29.20 -12.23
N GLN A 122 5.63 28.39 -13.27
CA GLN A 122 6.23 28.89 -14.51
C GLN A 122 5.27 29.81 -15.26
N ILE A 123 3.97 29.45 -15.33
CA ILE A 123 2.93 30.28 -15.94
C ILE A 123 2.80 31.62 -15.21
N GLU A 124 2.78 31.64 -13.88
CA GLU A 124 2.72 32.89 -13.12
C GLU A 124 3.95 33.78 -13.32
N LYS A 125 5.14 33.20 -13.48
CA LYS A 125 6.37 33.96 -13.78
C LYS A 125 6.30 34.61 -15.15
N LEU A 126 5.86 33.86 -16.16
CA LEU A 126 5.65 34.37 -17.52
C LEU A 126 4.61 35.51 -17.53
N LYS A 127 3.49 35.35 -16.82
CA LYS A 127 2.45 36.38 -16.73
C LYS A 127 2.89 37.66 -16.00
N ARG A 128 3.88 37.57 -15.10
CA ARG A 128 4.46 38.75 -14.41
C ARG A 128 5.53 39.47 -15.22
N SER A 129 6.09 38.82 -16.23
CA SER A 129 7.11 39.39 -17.13
C SER A 129 6.53 40.04 -18.39
N GLU A 130 5.22 39.90 -18.62
CA GLU A 130 4.45 40.58 -19.66
C GLU A 130 3.73 41.80 -19.05
#